data_AF-A0A3M2KTU7-F1
#
_entry.id   AF-A0A3M2KTU7-F1
#
_cell.length_a   1.000
_cell.length_b   1.000
_cell.length_c   1.000
_cell.angle_alpha   90.00
_cell.angle_beta   90.00
_cell.angle_gamma   90.00
#
_symmetry.space_group_name_H-M   'P 1'
#
loop_
_entity.id
_entity.type
_entity.pdbx_description
1 polymer ?
#
loop_
_entity_poly.entity_id
_entity_poly.type
_entity_poly.pdbx_seq_one_letter_code
_entity_poly.pdbx_strand_id
1 'polypeptide(L)'
;MSLKPVMLAVRFLLELVAVVSFGIMGWLAFDPPWRYLTVLVLPVAVAVAWGTFAVPDDPSRNGAAPVAVPGAVRLALEILVLGGGAVALWAAGLPVAAAISAIVVLVYQALAYDRVGWLLAR
;
A
#
# COMPACT_ATOMS: atom_id res chain seq x y z
N MET A 1 -18.07 -7.73 6.78
CA MET A 1 -16.60 -7.85 6.69
C MET A 1 -16.24 -8.03 5.22
N SER A 2 -15.48 -7.10 4.63
CA SER A 2 -14.80 -7.21 3.34
C SER A 2 -13.71 -8.31 3.38
N LEU A 3 -14.14 -9.52 3.75
CA LEU A 3 -13.41 -10.79 3.82
C LEU A 3 -13.85 -11.73 2.69
N LYS A 4 -14.55 -11.20 1.68
CA LYS A 4 -14.79 -11.96 0.45
C LYS A 4 -13.41 -12.25 -0.17
N PRO A 5 -13.11 -13.50 -0.58
CA PRO A 5 -11.81 -13.86 -1.17
C PRO A 5 -11.38 -12.92 -2.30
N VAL A 6 -12.36 -12.40 -3.05
CA VAL A 6 -12.17 -11.40 -4.11
C VAL A 6 -11.55 -10.11 -3.59
N MET A 7 -12.01 -9.57 -2.45
CA MET A 7 -11.47 -8.31 -1.90
C MET A 7 -10.04 -8.48 -1.39
N LEU A 8 -9.71 -9.67 -0.85
CA LEU A 8 -8.34 -10.00 -0.48
C LEU A 8 -7.44 -10.13 -1.71
N ALA A 9 -7.94 -10.76 -2.79
CA ALA A 9 -7.20 -10.85 -4.05
C ALA A 9 -6.95 -9.45 -4.67
N VAL A 10 -7.98 -8.60 -4.71
CA VAL A 10 -7.85 -7.21 -5.19
C VAL A 10 -6.85 -6.44 -4.33
N ARG A 11 -6.92 -6.58 -3.01
CA ARG A 11 -5.96 -5.97 -2.09
C ARG A 11 -4.53 -6.42 -2.39
N PHE A 12 -4.32 -7.73 -2.52
CA PHE A 12 -3.01 -8.29 -2.84
C PHE A 12 -2.45 -7.75 -4.17
N LEU A 13 -3.29 -7.65 -5.20
CA LEU A 13 -2.90 -7.03 -6.47
C LEU A 13 -2.53 -5.55 -6.31
N LEU A 14 -3.29 -4.79 -5.52
CA LEU A 14 -2.96 -3.40 -5.21
C LEU A 14 -1.64 -3.28 -4.44
N GLU A 15 -1.36 -4.20 -3.51
CA GLU A 15 -0.08 -4.26 -2.79
C GLU A 15 1.10 -4.49 -3.76
N LEU A 16 0.95 -5.45 -4.69
CA LEU A 16 1.96 -5.69 -5.72
C LEU A 16 2.17 -4.48 -6.63
N VAL A 17 1.08 -3.85 -7.10
CA VAL A 17 1.14 -2.65 -7.92
C VAL A 17 1.84 -1.52 -7.18
N ALA A 18 1.54 -1.31 -5.90
CA ALA A 18 2.18 -0.28 -5.10
C ALA A 18 3.69 -0.51 -4.97
N VAL A 19 4.11 -1.72 -4.58
CA VAL A 19 5.53 -2.08 -4.42
C VAL A 19 6.30 -1.90 -5.73
N VAL A 20 5.74 -2.38 -6.85
CA VAL A 20 6.33 -2.21 -8.18
C VAL A 20 6.41 -0.73 -8.57
N SER A 21 5.39 0.07 -8.25
CA SER A 21 5.35 1.51 -8.54
C SER A 21 6.47 2.28 -7.84
N PHE A 22 6.80 1.94 -6.60
CA PHE A 22 7.95 2.51 -5.90
C PHE A 22 9.29 2.15 -6.58
N GLY A 23 9.41 0.93 -7.11
CA GLY A 23 10.57 0.51 -7.91
C GLY A 23 10.67 1.27 -9.24
N ILE A 24 9.55 1.43 -9.94
CA ILE A 24 9.46 2.21 -11.19
C ILE A 24 9.87 3.67 -10.93
N MET A 25 9.38 4.28 -9.85
CA MET A 25 9.78 5.63 -9.46
C MET A 25 11.28 5.71 -9.18
N GLY A 26 11.85 4.76 -8.43
CA GLY A 26 13.29 4.70 -8.20
C GLY A 26 14.09 4.70 -9.52
N TRP A 27 13.61 3.94 -10.52
CA TRP A 27 14.29 3.79 -11.80
C TRP A 27 14.15 5.00 -12.72
N LEU A 28 12.95 5.59 -12.79
CA LEU A 28 12.61 6.63 -13.77
C LEU A 28 12.77 8.06 -13.22
N ALA A 29 12.57 8.28 -11.92
CA ALA A 29 12.56 9.62 -11.33
C ALA A 29 13.93 10.08 -10.79
N PHE A 30 14.91 9.18 -10.69
CA PHE A 30 16.23 9.49 -10.13
C PHE A 30 17.37 9.14 -11.08
N ASP A 31 18.47 9.88 -10.95
CA ASP A 31 19.74 9.62 -11.63
C ASP A 31 20.69 8.76 -10.78
N PRO A 32 21.70 8.11 -11.38
CA PRO A 32 22.75 7.44 -10.63
C PRO A 32 23.51 8.41 -9.70
N PRO A 33 23.92 7.96 -8.48
CA PRO A 33 23.74 6.61 -7.93
C PRO A 33 22.37 6.38 -7.27
N TRP A 34 21.59 7.45 -7.03
CA TRP A 34 20.33 7.41 -6.29
C TRP A 34 19.28 6.50 -6.92
N ARG A 35 19.29 6.36 -8.25
CA ARG A 35 18.47 5.39 -8.98
C ARG A 35 18.58 3.98 -8.40
N TYR A 36 19.80 3.46 -8.30
CA TYR A 36 20.01 2.08 -7.85
C TYR A 36 19.65 1.90 -6.38
N LEU A 37 19.98 2.90 -5.56
CA LEU A 37 19.63 2.89 -4.14
C LEU A 37 18.11 2.87 -3.95
N THR A 38 17.38 3.78 -4.60
CA THR A 38 15.94 3.95 -4.40
C THR A 38 15.11 2.79 -4.95
N VAL A 39 15.51 2.18 -6.07
CA VAL A 39 14.87 0.98 -6.64
C VAL A 39 14.83 -0.18 -5.65
N LEU A 40 15.85 -0.32 -4.80
CA LEU A 40 15.90 -1.38 -3.80
C LEU A 40 15.33 -0.93 -2.46
N VAL A 41 15.82 0.20 -1.94
CA VAL A 41 15.53 0.64 -0.57
C VAL A 41 14.06 1.00 -0.40
N LEU A 42 13.42 1.67 -1.36
CA LEU A 42 12.02 2.08 -1.21
C LEU A 42 11.06 0.87 -1.19
N PRO A 43 11.08 -0.06 -2.17
CA PRO A 43 10.21 -1.24 -2.10
C PRO A 43 10.44 -2.09 -0.85
N VAL A 44 11.70 -2.26 -0.43
CA VAL A 44 12.02 -3.01 0.80
C VAL A 44 11.48 -2.31 2.03
N ALA A 45 11.69 -0.99 2.16
CA ALA A 45 11.18 -0.22 3.29
C ALA A 45 9.64 -0.29 3.37
N VAL A 46 8.96 -0.19 2.23
CA VAL A 46 7.50 -0.33 2.13
C VAL A 46 7.05 -1.73 2.54
N ALA A 47 7.69 -2.79 2.04
CA ALA A 47 7.35 -4.16 2.39
C ALA A 47 7.57 -4.45 3.89
N VAL A 48 8.67 -3.95 4.46
CA VAL A 48 8.97 -4.05 5.89
C VAL A 48 7.91 -3.32 6.70
N ALA A 49 7.61 -2.06 6.38
CA ALA A 49 6.58 -1.29 7.09
C ALA A 49 5.20 -1.98 6.99
N TRP A 50 4.83 -2.50 5.82
CA TRP A 50 3.57 -3.20 5.61
C TRP A 50 3.45 -4.50 6.41
N GLY A 51 4.56 -5.24 6.52
CA GLY A 51 4.65 -6.53 7.21
C GLY A 51 4.77 -6.43 8.72
N THR A 52 5.41 -5.38 9.23
CA THR A 52 5.75 -5.22 10.66
C THR A 52 4.63 -4.57 11.46
N PHE A 53 4.08 -3.46 10.97
CA PHE A 53 3.07 -2.68 11.69
C PHE A 53 1.67 -3.18 11.36
N ALA A 54 1.04 -3.87 12.31
CA ALA A 54 -0.30 -4.41 12.12
C ALA A 54 -1.19 -4.22 13.35
N VAL A 55 -2.50 -4.26 13.11
CA VAL A 55 -3.48 -4.31 14.21
C VAL A 55 -3.58 -5.77 14.66
N PRO A 56 -3.52 -6.05 15.98
CA PRO A 56 -3.75 -7.39 16.49
C PRO A 56 -5.09 -7.96 16.01
N ASP A 57 -5.10 -9.26 15.69
CA ASP A 57 -6.29 -9.99 15.22
C ASP A 57 -6.92 -9.39 13.94
N ASP A 58 -6.13 -8.68 13.11
CA ASP A 58 -6.62 -8.17 11.82
C ASP A 58 -7.07 -9.35 10.95
N PRO A 59 -8.39 -9.46 10.65
CA PRO A 59 -8.94 -10.60 9.93
C PRO A 59 -8.52 -10.63 8.45
N SER A 60 -7.97 -9.53 7.93
CA SER A 60 -7.40 -9.47 6.58
C SER A 60 -5.97 -10.02 6.50
N ARG A 61 -5.39 -10.41 7.64
CA ARG A 61 -4.06 -11.00 7.78
C ARG A 61 -4.16 -12.26 8.63
N ASN A 62 -3.02 -12.90 8.89
CA ASN A 62 -2.93 -14.07 9.77
C ASN A 62 -3.07 -13.73 11.28
N GLY A 63 -3.54 -12.53 11.63
CA GLY A 63 -3.64 -12.06 13.02
C GLY A 63 -2.30 -11.70 13.70
N ALA A 64 -1.16 -12.01 13.07
CA ALA A 64 0.14 -11.68 13.63
C ALA A 64 0.43 -10.17 13.51
N ALA A 65 0.81 -9.56 14.63
CA ALA A 65 1.24 -8.17 14.70
C ALA A 65 2.63 -8.08 15.34
N PRO A 66 3.72 -8.20 14.55
CA PRO A 66 5.08 -8.08 15.07
C PRO A 66 5.29 -6.78 15.85
N VAL A 67 4.76 -5.68 15.32
CA VAL A 67 4.61 -4.41 16.02
C VAL A 67 3.14 -4.02 16.00
N ALA A 68 2.48 -4.11 17.16
CA ALA A 68 1.09 -3.73 17.31
C ALA A 68 0.92 -2.21 17.19
N VAL A 69 0.02 -1.76 16.32
CA VAL A 69 -0.31 -0.35 16.14
C VAL A 69 -1.83 -0.13 16.18
N PRO A 70 -2.31 1.06 16.59
CA PRO A 70 -3.72 1.42 16.49
C PRO A 70 -4.23 1.32 15.06
N GLY A 71 -5.52 1.06 14.88
CA GLY A 71 -6.08 0.88 13.55
C GLY A 71 -6.08 2.16 12.71
N ALA A 72 -6.12 3.34 13.33
CA ALA A 72 -5.88 4.61 12.64
C ALA A 72 -4.47 4.70 12.04
N VAL A 73 -3.44 4.23 12.75
CA VAL A 73 -2.05 4.18 12.25
C VAL A 73 -1.94 3.17 11.12
N ARG A 74 -2.59 2.01 11.26
CA ARG A 74 -2.64 1.01 10.19
C ARG A 74 -3.35 1.56 8.95
N LEU A 75 -4.45 2.28 9.10
CA LEU A 75 -5.16 2.91 7.98
C LEU A 75 -4.29 3.96 7.29
N ALA A 76 -3.55 4.77 8.06
CA ALA A 76 -2.59 5.71 7.50
C ALA A 76 -1.50 5.00 6.69
N LEU A 77 -0.94 3.90 7.19
CA LEU A 77 -0.01 3.05 6.45
C LEU A 77 -0.62 2.49 5.17
N GLU A 78 -1.89 2.08 5.20
CA GLU A 78 -2.63 1.61 4.02
C GLU A 78 -2.74 2.67 2.94
N ILE A 79 -3.11 3.89 3.32
CA ILE A 79 -3.18 5.03 2.41
C ILE A 79 -1.78 5.39 1.89
N LEU A 80 -0.76 5.41 2.76
CA LEU A 80 0.61 5.75 2.39
C LEU A 80 1.23 4.74 1.43
N VAL A 81 1.01 3.45 1.61
CA VAL A 81 1.58 2.43 0.73
C VAL A 81 0.77 2.33 -0.56
N LEU A 82 -0.54 2.13 -0.48
CA LEU A 82 -1.37 1.91 -1.68
C LEU A 82 -1.53 3.21 -2.48
N GLY A 83 -1.83 4.32 -1.81
CA GLY A 83 -1.91 5.64 -2.43
C GLY A 83 -0.52 6.17 -2.82
N GLY A 84 0.51 5.87 -2.05
CA GLY A 84 1.89 6.21 -2.40
C GLY A 84 2.37 5.53 -3.67
N GLY A 85 1.85 4.35 -4.02
CA GLY A 85 2.08 3.74 -5.33
C GLY A 85 1.62 4.63 -6.50
N ALA A 86 0.44 5.24 -6.39
CA ALA A 86 -0.06 6.19 -7.39
C ALA A 86 0.80 7.47 -7.44
N VAL A 87 1.21 7.99 -6.29
CA VAL A 87 2.14 9.13 -6.20
C VAL A 87 3.49 8.80 -6.83
N ALA A 88 3.98 7.57 -6.63
CA ALA A 88 5.23 7.09 -7.19
C ALA A 88 5.16 7.02 -8.73
N LEU A 89 4.06 6.51 -9.29
CA LEU A 89 3.84 6.52 -10.75
C LEU A 89 3.76 7.94 -11.31
N TRP A 90 3.13 8.87 -10.58
CA TRP A 90 3.07 10.26 -10.99
C TRP A 90 4.47 10.89 -11.02
N ALA A 91 5.25 10.70 -9.95
CA ALA A 91 6.63 11.16 -9.86
C ALA A 91 7.54 10.53 -10.92
N ALA A 92 7.24 9.31 -11.36
CA ALA A 92 7.91 8.63 -12.45
C ALA A 92 7.53 9.15 -13.87
N GLY A 93 6.65 10.15 -13.97
CA GLY A 93 6.20 10.68 -15.25
C GLY A 93 5.15 9.81 -15.96
N LEU A 94 4.44 8.95 -15.22
CA LEU A 94 3.40 8.05 -15.73
C LEU A 94 2.00 8.47 -15.26
N PRO A 95 1.46 9.63 -15.70
CA PRO A 95 0.25 10.23 -15.11
C PRO A 95 -1.01 9.40 -15.33
N VAL A 96 -1.14 8.71 -16.48
CA VAL A 96 -2.29 7.85 -16.76
C VAL A 96 -2.30 6.64 -15.83
N ALA A 97 -1.15 5.98 -15.65
CA ALA A 97 -1.01 4.86 -14.72
C ALA A 97 -1.26 5.30 -13.27
N ALA A 98 -0.75 6.47 -12.89
CA ALA A 98 -1.00 7.08 -11.58
C ALA A 98 -2.49 7.33 -11.34
N ALA A 99 -3.20 7.92 -12.31
CA ALA A 99 -4.63 8.19 -12.21
C ALA A 99 -5.45 6.89 -12.09
N ILE A 100 -5.15 5.87 -12.90
CA ILE A 100 -5.80 4.56 -12.82
C ILE A 100 -5.55 3.95 -11.43
N SER A 101 -4.30 3.91 -10.98
CA SER A 101 -3.94 3.36 -9.67
C SER A 101 -4.68 4.08 -8.53
N ALA A 102 -4.69 5.43 -8.53
CA ALA A 102 -5.40 6.22 -7.55
C ALA A 102 -6.91 5.93 -7.53
N ILE A 103 -7.55 5.88 -8.70
CA ILE A 103 -8.99 5.59 -8.81
C ILE A 103 -9.29 4.19 -8.27
N VAL A 104 -8.51 3.17 -8.64
CA VAL A 104 -8.73 1.80 -8.16
C VAL A 104 -8.53 1.71 -6.65
N VAL A 105 -7.52 2.39 -6.08
CA VAL A 105 -7.32 2.45 -4.62
C VAL A 105 -8.50 3.13 -3.93
N LEU A 106 -8.99 4.26 -4.45
CA LEU A 106 -10.15 4.96 -3.88
C LEU A 106 -11.42 4.10 -3.92
N VAL A 107 -11.68 3.45 -5.06
CA VAL A 107 -12.81 2.52 -5.21
C VAL A 107 -12.67 1.35 -4.26
N TYR A 108 -11.48 0.76 -4.12
CA TYR A 108 -11.22 -0.32 -3.16
C TYR A 108 -11.51 0.13 -1.73
N GLN A 109 -11.01 1.30 -1.31
CA GLN A 109 -11.24 1.83 0.04
C GLN A 109 -12.73 2.09 0.30
N ALA A 110 -13.46 2.61 -0.70
CA ALA A 110 -14.90 2.81 -0.61
C ALA A 110 -15.67 1.49 -0.49
N LEU A 111 -15.27 0.46 -1.24
CA LEU A 111 -15.87 -0.88 -1.15
C LEU A 111 -15.50 -1.61 0.15
N ALA A 112 -14.35 -1.30 0.73
CA ALA A 112 -13.87 -1.82 2.01
C ALA A 112 -14.25 -0.93 3.21
N TYR A 113 -15.33 -0.14 3.11
CA TYR A 113 -15.78 0.80 4.15
C TYR A 113 -15.98 0.15 5.52
N ASP A 114 -16.43 -1.11 5.56
CA ASP A 114 -16.65 -1.84 6.80
C ASP A 114 -15.34 -2.19 7.51
N ARG A 115 -14.28 -2.46 6.75
CA ARG A 115 -12.93 -2.63 7.28
C ARG A 115 -12.32 -1.31 7.72
N VAL A 116 -12.55 -0.23 7.00
CA VAL A 116 -12.12 1.13 7.43
C VAL A 116 -12.78 1.48 8.77
N GLY A 117 -14.09 1.23 8.92
CA GLY A 117 -14.79 1.42 10.17
C GLY A 117 -14.23 0.56 11.30
N TRP A 118 -13.90 -0.71 11.02
CA TRP A 118 -13.26 -1.60 11.99
C TRP A 118 -11.89 -1.09 12.46
N LEU A 119 -11.05 -0.61 11.53
CA LEU A 119 -9.75 -0.02 11.86
C LEU A 119 -9.89 1.23 12.73
N LEU A 120 -10.87 2.10 12.43
CA LEU A 120 -11.06 3.32 13.22
C LEU A 120 -11.62 3.05 14.63
N ALA A 121 -12.21 1.87 14.85
CA ALA A 121 -12.74 1.45 16.14
C ALA A 121 -11.71 0.69 17.01
N ARG A 122 -10.48 0.47 16.52
CA ARG A 122 -9.41 -0.29 17.18
C ARG A 122 -8.19 0.59 17.48
#